data_AF-A0A6I6A8W9-F1
#
_entry.id   AF-A0A6I6A8W9-F1
#
_cell.length_a   1.000
_cell.length_b   1.000
_cell.length_c   1.000
_cell.angle_alpha   90.00
_cell.angle_beta   90.00
_cell.angle_gamma   90.00
#
_symmetry.space_group_name_H-M   'P 1'
#
loop_
_entity.id
_entity.type
_entity.pdbx_description
1 polymer ?
#
loop_
_entity_poly.entity_id
_entity_poly.type
_entity_poly.pdbx_seq_one_letter_code
_entity_poly.pdbx_strand_id
1 'polypeptide(L)'
;MKFSIGIGRELLCCLALFLFTVSLTGCGGPPSTPPPSDTEKSEMVQKSIDEFIASAKKQPKAAAQNLSILMESLEAYATEFEGPYIELRDEAKKLQELYQSSAAKDKIEAQLEVLKQKASSLSGGAAAE
;
A
#
# COMPACT_ATOMS: atom_id res chain seq x y z
N MET A 1 -21.99 -68.24 -10.62
CA MET A 1 -21.23 -66.96 -10.58
C MET A 1 -22.22 -65.82 -10.37
N LYS A 2 -21.94 -64.95 -9.39
CA LYS A 2 -22.79 -63.82 -8.94
C LYS A 2 -22.61 -62.63 -9.88
N PHE A 3 -23.70 -62.05 -10.39
CA PHE A 3 -23.68 -60.72 -11.01
C PHE A 3 -24.31 -59.73 -10.03
N SER A 4 -23.45 -58.92 -9.40
CA SER A 4 -23.85 -57.87 -8.48
C SER A 4 -24.11 -56.56 -9.22
N ILE A 5 -25.22 -55.94 -8.85
CA ILE A 5 -25.68 -54.58 -9.14
C ILE A 5 -24.64 -53.54 -8.68
N GLY A 6 -24.38 -52.53 -9.50
CA GLY A 6 -23.45 -51.43 -9.21
C GLY A 6 -23.69 -50.20 -10.09
N ILE A 7 -24.95 -49.80 -10.28
CA ILE A 7 -25.34 -48.55 -10.94
C ILE A 7 -25.93 -47.66 -9.86
N GLY A 8 -25.28 -46.55 -9.49
CA GLY A 8 -25.91 -45.59 -8.58
C GLY A 8 -25.02 -44.73 -7.69
N ARG A 9 -23.70 -44.65 -7.92
CA ARG A 9 -22.84 -43.74 -7.11
C ARG A 9 -22.11 -42.66 -7.89
N GLU A 10 -21.95 -42.80 -9.21
CA GLU A 10 -21.22 -41.82 -10.02
C GLU A 10 -22.10 -40.71 -10.63
N LEU A 11 -23.40 -40.96 -10.82
CA LEU A 11 -24.32 -39.95 -11.39
C LEU A 11 -24.68 -38.81 -10.41
N LEU A 12 -24.44 -38.99 -9.12
CA LEU A 12 -24.82 -38.00 -8.09
C LEU A 12 -23.77 -36.89 -7.91
N CYS A 13 -22.50 -37.14 -8.27
CA CYS A 13 -21.44 -36.13 -8.15
C CYS A 13 -21.43 -35.09 -9.28
N CYS A 14 -21.94 -35.43 -10.47
CA CYS A 14 -21.94 -34.51 -11.61
C CYS A 14 -23.06 -33.46 -11.54
N LEU A 15 -24.19 -33.77 -10.88
CA LEU A 15 -25.33 -32.85 -10.78
C LEU A 15 -25.10 -31.74 -9.73
N ALA A 16 -24.29 -32.01 -8.69
CA ALA A 16 -23.98 -31.03 -7.65
C ALA A 16 -23.02 -29.93 -8.13
N LEU A 17 -22.18 -30.22 -9.13
CA LEU A 17 -21.23 -29.25 -9.69
C LEU A 17 -21.89 -28.26 -10.68
N PHE A 18 -23.03 -28.62 -11.27
CA PHE A 18 -23.68 -27.80 -12.30
C PHE A 18 -24.57 -26.67 -11.73
N LEU A 19 -24.97 -26.76 -10.46
CA LEU A 19 -25.84 -25.77 -9.82
C LEU A 19 -25.07 -24.61 -9.17
N PHE A 20 -23.75 -24.69 -9.03
CA PHE A 20 -22.95 -23.62 -8.40
C PHE A 20 -22.41 -22.57 -9.39
N THR A 21 -22.56 -22.78 -10.70
CA THR A 21 -22.01 -21.90 -11.74
C THR A 21 -23.00 -20.86 -12.28
N VAL A 22 -24.23 -20.77 -11.74
CA VAL A 22 -25.31 -19.92 -12.28
C VAL A 22 -25.77 -18.86 -11.27
N SER A 23 -24.87 -18.23 -10.52
CA SER A 23 -25.29 -17.15 -9.59
C SER A 23 -24.38 -15.94 -9.47
N LEU A 24 -23.39 -15.71 -10.36
CA LEU A 24 -22.63 -14.44 -10.36
C LEU A 24 -22.31 -13.85 -11.75
N THR A 25 -23.16 -14.06 -12.76
CA THR A 25 -23.16 -13.17 -13.93
C THR A 25 -23.98 -11.93 -13.60
N GLY A 26 -23.40 -11.06 -12.78
CA GLY A 26 -24.06 -9.86 -12.27
C GLY A 26 -23.13 -8.98 -11.45
N CYS A 27 -22.10 -8.41 -12.07
CA CYS A 27 -21.79 -6.99 -11.97
C CYS A 27 -20.77 -6.65 -13.06
N GLY A 28 -20.89 -5.44 -13.62
CA GLY A 28 -20.23 -5.01 -14.84
C GLY A 28 -18.73 -5.22 -14.87
N GLY A 29 -18.18 -5.13 -16.08
CA GLY A 29 -16.74 -5.13 -16.34
C GLY A 29 -15.99 -4.23 -15.36
N PRO A 30 -14.67 -4.46 -15.18
CA PRO A 30 -13.89 -3.77 -14.16
C PRO A 30 -14.27 -2.30 -14.19
N PRO A 31 -14.75 -1.71 -13.07
CA PRO A 31 -15.03 -0.30 -13.07
C PRO A 31 -13.78 0.34 -13.64
N SER A 32 -13.93 1.03 -14.76
CA SER A 32 -12.90 1.95 -15.23
C SER A 32 -12.91 3.07 -14.21
N THR A 33 -12.43 2.76 -13.01
CA THR A 33 -12.14 3.73 -11.97
C THR A 33 -11.18 4.66 -12.66
N PRO A 34 -11.57 5.94 -12.86
CA PRO A 34 -10.65 6.90 -13.43
C PRO A 34 -9.35 6.85 -12.61
N PRO A 35 -8.18 7.05 -13.26
CA PRO A 35 -6.94 7.16 -12.51
C PRO A 35 -7.12 8.16 -11.36
N PRO A 36 -6.55 7.89 -10.18
CA PRO A 36 -6.74 8.75 -9.02
C PRO A 36 -6.32 10.18 -9.37
N SER A 37 -7.09 11.15 -8.88
CA SER A 37 -6.77 12.57 -9.01
C SER A 37 -5.48 12.89 -8.26
N ASP A 38 -4.78 13.96 -8.62
CA ASP A 38 -3.51 14.33 -7.96
C ASP A 38 -3.67 14.62 -6.45
N THR A 39 -4.84 15.10 -6.04
CA THR A 39 -5.24 15.21 -4.63
C THR A 39 -5.30 13.85 -3.94
N GLU A 40 -5.98 12.86 -4.56
CA GLU A 40 -6.13 11.52 -3.98
C GLU A 40 -4.76 10.80 -3.85
N LYS A 41 -3.86 11.02 -4.81
CA LYS A 41 -2.48 10.52 -4.73
C LYS A 41 -1.72 11.16 -3.57
N SER A 42 -1.79 12.48 -3.46
CA SER A 42 -1.11 13.24 -2.40
C SER A 42 -1.61 12.84 -1.00
N GLU A 43 -2.92 12.66 -0.84
CA GLU A 43 -3.53 12.19 0.40
C GLU A 43 -3.11 10.76 0.75
N MET A 44 -3.02 9.87 -0.24
CA MET A 44 -2.55 8.49 -0.04
C MET A 44 -1.10 8.46 0.45
N VAL A 45 -0.22 9.25 -0.16
CA VAL A 45 1.19 9.37 0.25
C VAL A 45 1.30 9.96 1.64
N GLN A 46 0.57 11.05 1.92
CA GLN A 46 0.55 11.67 3.24
C GLN A 46 0.09 10.68 4.32
N LYS A 47 -1.01 9.95 4.07
CA LYS A 47 -1.51 8.94 5.00
C LYS A 47 -0.48 7.86 5.29
N SER A 48 0.17 7.33 4.24
CA SER A 48 1.22 6.31 4.38
C SER A 48 2.39 6.80 5.25
N ILE A 49 2.76 8.07 5.12
CA ILE A 49 3.80 8.69 5.95
C ILE A 49 3.33 8.89 7.39
N ASP A 50 2.11 9.39 7.62
CA ASP A 50 1.57 9.56 8.97
C ASP A 50 1.47 8.20 9.71
N GLU A 51 1.05 7.14 9.01
CA GLU A 51 1.01 5.78 9.56
C GLU A 51 2.42 5.27 9.89
N PHE A 52 3.39 5.49 9.00
CA PHE A 52 4.79 5.16 9.26
C PHE A 52 5.32 5.92 10.49
N ILE A 53 5.10 7.23 10.60
CA ILE A 53 5.60 8.05 11.72
C ILE A 53 4.95 7.60 13.03
N ALA A 54 3.64 7.35 13.02
CA ALA A 54 2.93 6.84 14.19
C ALA A 54 3.48 5.48 14.64
N SER A 55 3.77 4.59 13.68
CA SER A 55 4.39 3.28 13.93
C SER A 55 5.83 3.44 14.45
N ALA A 56 6.64 4.29 13.83
CA ALA A 56 8.04 4.53 14.21
C ALA A 56 8.18 5.09 15.63
N LYS A 57 7.26 5.97 16.04
CA LYS A 57 7.22 6.50 17.43
C LYS A 57 6.85 5.41 18.45
N LYS A 58 5.99 4.47 18.09
CA LYS A 58 5.58 3.35 18.96
C LYS A 58 6.62 2.23 18.99
N GLN A 59 7.24 1.94 17.85
CA GLN A 59 8.13 0.81 17.61
C GLN A 59 9.42 1.24 16.90
N PRO A 60 10.29 2.04 17.57
CA PRO A 60 11.48 2.62 16.94
C PRO A 60 12.48 1.57 16.44
N LYS A 61 12.48 0.37 17.04
CA LYS A 61 13.33 -0.75 16.61
C LYS A 61 12.92 -1.34 15.27
N ALA A 62 11.63 -1.29 14.93
CA ALA A 62 11.10 -1.78 13.65
C ALA A 62 11.06 -0.68 12.58
N ALA A 63 11.23 0.59 12.98
CA ALA A 63 11.09 1.74 12.11
C ALA A 63 12.04 1.69 10.90
N ALA A 64 13.28 1.23 11.07
CA ALA A 64 14.23 1.12 9.97
C ALA A 64 13.74 0.15 8.86
N GLN A 65 13.17 -0.99 9.25
CA GLN A 65 12.61 -1.96 8.30
C GLN A 65 11.36 -1.40 7.62
N ASN A 66 10.45 -0.79 8.41
CA ASN A 66 9.24 -0.19 7.87
C ASN A 66 9.54 0.99 6.93
N LEU A 67 10.63 1.73 7.19
CA LEU A 67 11.09 2.80 6.34
C LEU A 67 11.58 2.28 4.98
N SER A 68 12.26 1.13 4.93
CA SER A 68 12.66 0.54 3.65
C SER A 68 11.45 0.23 2.76
N ILE A 69 10.37 -0.29 3.34
CA ILE A 69 9.12 -0.56 2.60
C ILE A 69 8.49 0.74 2.12
N LEU A 70 8.46 1.77 2.98
CA LEU A 70 7.98 3.09 2.58
C LEU A 70 8.84 3.69 1.45
N MET A 71 10.16 3.46 1.49
CA MET A 71 11.08 3.98 0.48
C MET A 71 10.82 3.40 -0.90
N GLU A 72 10.50 2.11 -1.00
CA GLU A 72 10.12 1.49 -2.28
C GLU A 72 8.93 2.21 -2.93
N SER A 73 7.91 2.53 -2.13
CA SER A 73 6.76 3.32 -2.59
C SER A 73 7.17 4.74 -2.98
N LEU A 74 7.95 5.44 -2.15
CA LEU A 74 8.37 6.81 -2.41
C LEU A 74 9.29 6.94 -3.63
N GLU A 75 10.10 5.94 -3.93
CA GLU A 75 10.90 5.87 -5.16
C GLU A 75 10.00 5.73 -6.40
N ALA A 76 8.94 4.94 -6.32
CA ALA A 76 7.95 4.86 -7.39
C ALA A 76 7.25 6.21 -7.63
N TYR A 77 6.76 6.87 -6.56
CA TYR A 77 6.13 8.19 -6.67
C TYR A 77 7.09 9.26 -7.22
N ALA A 78 8.35 9.27 -6.76
CA ALA A 78 9.35 10.22 -7.24
C ALA A 78 9.72 10.01 -8.71
N THR A 79 9.65 8.77 -9.21
CA THR A 79 9.92 8.45 -10.61
C THR A 79 8.74 8.79 -11.51
N GLU A 80 7.52 8.55 -11.04
CA GLU A 80 6.29 8.74 -11.84
C GLU A 80 5.80 10.19 -11.86
N PHE A 81 5.90 10.90 -10.74
CA PHE A 81 5.30 12.25 -10.57
C PHE A 81 6.33 13.36 -10.39
N GLU A 82 7.60 13.01 -10.15
CA GLU A 82 8.71 13.96 -10.00
C GLU A 82 8.44 15.08 -8.95
N GLY A 83 9.13 16.22 -9.08
CA GLY A 83 8.87 17.44 -8.30
C GLY A 83 8.87 17.22 -6.78
N PRO A 84 7.78 17.55 -6.06
CA PRO A 84 7.76 17.50 -4.61
C PRO A 84 7.83 16.06 -4.06
N TYR A 85 7.55 15.03 -4.87
CA TYR A 85 7.74 13.63 -4.48
C TYR A 85 9.22 13.24 -4.45
N ILE A 86 10.08 13.87 -5.27
CA ILE A 86 11.54 13.72 -5.21
C ILE A 86 12.07 14.25 -3.88
N GLU A 87 11.63 15.44 -3.47
CA GLU A 87 12.02 16.03 -2.19
C GLU A 87 11.58 15.15 -1.01
N LEU A 88 10.37 14.60 -1.09
CA LEU A 88 9.84 13.71 -0.04
C LEU A 88 10.67 12.43 0.09
N ARG A 89 11.02 11.80 -1.04
CA ARG A 89 11.91 10.65 -1.08
C ARG A 89 13.28 11.00 -0.49
N ASP A 90 13.85 12.14 -0.85
CA ASP A 90 15.18 12.54 -0.37
C ASP A 90 15.21 12.77 1.14
N GLU A 91 14.15 13.35 1.73
CA GLU A 91 14.02 13.46 3.18
C GLU A 91 13.84 12.10 3.88
N ALA A 92 13.12 11.17 3.25
CA ALA A 92 13.01 9.80 3.76
C ALA A 92 14.35 9.04 3.66
N LYS A 93 15.16 9.32 2.64
CA LYS A 93 16.51 8.77 2.50
C LYS A 93 17.45 9.29 3.60
N LYS A 94 17.40 10.59 3.91
CA LYS A 94 18.13 11.14 5.07
C LYS A 94 17.73 10.45 6.38
N LEU A 95 16.44 10.18 6.56
CA LEU A 95 15.95 9.42 7.71
C LEU A 95 16.51 7.98 7.73
N GLN A 96 16.61 7.33 6.58
CA GLN A 96 17.21 6.00 6.45
C GLN A 96 18.69 6.01 6.86
N GLU A 97 19.44 7.02 6.43
CA GLU A 97 20.85 7.20 6.82
C GLU A 97 21.01 7.41 8.33
N LEU A 98 20.09 8.15 8.97
CA LEU A 98 20.08 8.32 10.42
C LEU A 98 19.84 6.99 11.16
N TYR A 99 18.91 6.16 10.67
CA TYR A 99 18.69 4.83 11.24
C TYR A 99 19.92 3.92 11.04
N GLN A 100 20.51 3.90 9.85
CA GLN A 100 21.70 3.08 9.54
C GLN A 100 22.92 3.51 10.37
N SER A 101 23.07 4.80 10.62
CA SER A 101 24.17 5.35 11.43
C SER A 101 23.90 5.24 12.94
N SER A 102 22.77 4.66 13.35
CA SER A 102 22.35 4.61 14.76
C SER A 102 22.38 6.00 15.42
N ALA A 103 21.89 7.01 14.71
CA ALA A 103 21.87 8.38 15.20
C ALA A 103 21.06 8.52 16.51
N ALA A 104 21.34 9.59 17.25
CA ALA A 104 20.60 9.91 18.46
C ALA A 104 19.09 10.03 18.19
N LYS A 105 18.28 9.58 19.14
CA LYS A 105 16.81 9.56 19.04
C LYS A 105 16.24 10.93 18.67
N ASP A 106 16.76 12.00 19.26
CA ASP A 106 16.33 13.38 18.96
C ASP A 106 16.55 13.78 17.49
N LYS A 107 17.62 13.31 16.85
CA LYS A 107 17.87 13.57 15.42
C LYS A 107 16.88 12.81 14.54
N ILE A 108 16.57 11.58 14.91
CA ILE A 108 15.56 10.75 14.22
C ILE A 108 14.18 11.40 14.36
N GLU A 109 13.82 11.86 15.57
CA GLU A 109 12.54 12.54 15.81
C GLU A 109 12.43 13.84 15.04
N ALA A 110 13.48 14.68 15.02
CA ALA A 110 13.50 15.89 14.23
C ALA A 110 13.32 15.60 12.73
N GLN A 111 13.99 14.57 12.20
CA GLN A 111 13.84 14.19 10.79
C GLN A 111 12.46 13.60 10.48
N LEU A 112 11.84 12.86 11.41
CA LEU A 112 10.45 12.40 11.27
C LEU A 112 9.48 13.58 11.17
N GLU A 113 9.71 14.68 11.92
CA GLU A 113 8.89 15.89 11.80
C GLU A 113 9.07 16.60 10.47
N VAL A 114 10.31 16.71 9.97
CA VAL A 114 10.58 17.26 8.63
C VAL A 114 9.85 16.45 7.55
N LEU A 115 9.93 15.13 7.62
CA LEU A 115 9.23 14.24 6.70
C LEU A 115 7.70 14.44 6.76
N LYS A 116 7.13 14.59 7.96
CA LYS A 116 5.71 14.89 8.15
C LYS A 116 5.31 16.22 7.50
N GLN A 117 6.11 17.25 7.71
CA GLN A 117 5.83 18.58 7.17
C GLN A 117 5.83 18.54 5.64
N LYS A 118 6.84 17.91 5.03
CA LYS A 118 6.92 17.73 3.57
C LYS A 118 5.73 16.96 3.03
N ALA A 119 5.33 15.87 3.70
CA ALA A 119 4.15 15.10 3.31
C ALA A 119 2.85 15.93 3.40
N SER A 120 2.70 16.75 4.43
CA SER A 120 1.52 17.61 4.62
C SER A 120 1.45 18.72 3.57
N SER A 121 2.59 19.20 3.07
CA SER A 121 2.65 20.20 2.01
C SER A 121 2.23 19.67 0.63
N LEU A 122 2.30 18.35 0.39
CA LEU A 122 1.83 17.74 -0.87
C LEU A 122 0.32 17.94 -1.06
N SER A 123 -0.47 17.57 -0.05
CA SER A 123 -1.94 17.68 -0.11
C SER A 123 -2.44 19.14 -0.02
N GLY A 124 -1.64 20.05 0.54
CA GLY A 124 -1.94 21.48 0.58
C GLY A 124 -1.62 22.22 -0.73
N GLY A 125 -0.71 21.70 -1.56
CA GLY A 125 -0.33 22.29 -2.84
C GLY A 125 -1.23 21.89 -4.02
N ALA A 126 -1.77 20.67 -4.02
CA ALA A 126 -2.60 20.15 -5.10
C ALA A 126 -4.01 20.80 -5.21
N ALA A 127 -4.42 21.62 -4.24
CA ALA A 127 -5.71 22.32 -4.23
C ALA A 127 -5.65 23.74 -4.82
N ALA A 128 -4.49 24.18 -5.32
CA ALA A 128 -4.25 25.52 -5.82
C ALA A 128 -3.80 25.52 -7.29
N GLU A 129 -4.55 24.83 -8.15
CA GLU A 129 -4.47 24.97 -9.62
C GLU A 129 -5.87 25.03 -10.25
#